data_AF-B2IJS5-F1
#
_entry.id   AF-B2IJS5-F1
#
_cell.length_a   1.000
_cell.length_b   1.000
_cell.length_c   1.000
_cell.angle_alpha   90.00
_cell.angle_beta   90.00
_cell.angle_gamma   90.00
#
_symmetry.space_group_name_H-M   'P 1'
#
loop_
_entity.id
_entity.type
_entity.pdbx_description
1 polymer ?
#
loop_
_entity_poly.entity_id
_entity_poly.type
_entity_poly.pdbx_seq_one_letter_code
_entity_poly.pdbx_strand_id
1 'polypeptide(L)'
;MMLDAAIAAINEMFSKPFRAVFYKTLGLTIALLAVAGFGLDRLVLSRVIVILPSAWMQTIFVWLSGLGLMVGLVFLVPAVSFIVASFFFDELAAVVERDIAPPGALGRPLPYGEAMWLGLRFAGLSLLVNIGALLLLLVPGVNAVVFIGANAYLLGRGYFELAATRYLPLSEVHLLRRAEAPRLFVAGLLMALLLGVPILNLLGPLFCTAFMVRITSAILVKRVFPFSQPF
;
A
#
# COMPACT_ATOMS: atom_id res chain seq x y z
N MET A 1 -22.06 -5.64 -1.76
CA MET A 1 -20.89 -6.53 -1.51
C MET A 1 -19.58 -5.76 -1.34
N MET A 2 -19.00 -5.12 -2.37
CA MET A 2 -17.72 -4.38 -2.21
C MET A 2 -17.87 -3.13 -1.35
N LEU A 3 -18.93 -2.35 -1.57
CA LEU A 3 -19.17 -1.14 -0.77
C LEU A 3 -19.36 -1.49 0.71
N ASP A 4 -20.15 -2.54 1.00
CA ASP A 4 -20.35 -3.03 2.36
C ASP A 4 -19.03 -3.49 3.00
N ALA A 5 -18.16 -4.16 2.24
CA ALA A 5 -16.83 -4.53 2.71
C ALA A 5 -15.94 -3.31 3.00
N ALA A 6 -16.04 -2.25 2.19
CA ALA A 6 -15.32 -1.01 2.41
C ALA A 6 -15.84 -0.29 3.67
N ILE A 7 -17.16 -0.21 3.86
CA ILE A 7 -17.78 0.38 5.05
C ILE A 7 -17.40 -0.41 6.31
N ALA A 8 -17.45 -1.75 6.22
CA ALA A 8 -17.03 -2.61 7.32
C ALA A 8 -15.54 -2.41 7.67
N ALA A 9 -14.66 -2.31 6.66
CA ALA A 9 -13.25 -2.03 6.87
C ALA A 9 -13.02 -0.66 7.54
N ILE A 10 -13.76 0.38 7.14
CA ILE A 10 -13.71 1.71 7.77
C ILE A 10 -14.08 1.62 9.25
N ASN A 11 -15.17 0.93 9.59
CA ASN A 11 -15.59 0.77 10.98
C ASN A 11 -14.56 -0.01 11.80
N GLU A 12 -13.97 -1.05 11.20
CA GLU A 12 -12.98 -1.91 11.83
C GLU A 12 -11.67 -1.19 12.15
N MET A 13 -11.28 -0.19 11.36
CA MET A 13 -10.10 0.66 11.62
C MET A 13 -10.16 1.39 12.97
N PHE A 14 -11.36 1.67 13.47
CA PHE A 14 -11.55 2.34 14.76
C PHE A 14 -11.67 1.37 15.94
N SER A 15 -11.58 0.06 15.69
CA SER A 15 -11.63 -0.99 16.70
C SER A 15 -10.41 -0.97 17.65
N LYS A 16 -10.55 -1.54 18.85
CA LYS A 16 -9.46 -1.58 19.83
C LYS A 16 -8.17 -2.23 19.30
N PRO A 17 -8.22 -3.39 18.60
CA PRO A 17 -7.02 -4.01 18.05
C PRO A 17 -6.33 -3.14 16.99
N PHE A 18 -7.09 -2.54 16.07
CA PHE A 18 -6.55 -1.72 14.98
C PHE A 18 -5.89 -0.44 15.49
N ARG A 19 -6.40 0.18 16.56
CA ARG A 19 -5.76 1.37 17.16
C ARG A 19 -4.35 1.08 17.68
N ALA A 20 -4.11 -0.12 18.23
CA ALA A 20 -2.76 -0.48 18.67
C ALA A 20 -1.80 -0.59 17.48
N VAL A 21 -2.24 -1.24 16.40
CA VAL A 21 -1.47 -1.35 15.16
C VAL A 21 -1.29 0.01 14.49
N PHE A 22 -2.28 0.89 14.55
CA PHE A 22 -2.19 2.25 14.01
C PHE A 22 -0.96 2.99 14.56
N TYR A 23 -0.76 3.04 15.87
CA TYR A 23 0.40 3.71 16.45
C TYR A 23 1.73 3.05 16.05
N LYS A 24 1.77 1.72 15.91
CA LYS A 24 2.94 1.00 15.39
C LYS A 24 3.22 1.37 13.92
N THR A 25 2.19 1.39 13.08
CA THR A 25 2.31 1.77 11.66
C THR A 25 2.75 3.22 11.49
N LEU A 26 2.22 4.12 12.31
CA LEU A 26 2.59 5.54 12.30
C LEU A 26 4.05 5.72 12.71
N GLY A 27 4.47 5.08 13.81
CA GLY A 27 5.86 5.11 14.26
C GLY A 27 6.83 4.54 13.21
N LEU A 28 6.49 3.40 12.60
CA LEU A 28 7.31 2.78 11.56
C LEU A 28 7.38 3.65 10.30
N THR A 29 6.26 4.26 9.88
CA THR A 29 6.22 5.15 8.72
C THR A 29 7.13 6.36 8.94
N ILE A 30 7.02 7.02 10.10
CA ILE A 30 7.87 8.16 10.46
C ILE A 30 9.34 7.73 10.50
N ALA A 31 9.66 6.58 11.09
CA ALA A 31 11.02 6.08 11.15
C ALA A 31 11.59 5.80 9.74
N LEU A 32 10.84 5.13 8.87
CA LEU A 32 11.26 4.85 7.50
C LEU A 32 11.45 6.13 6.68
N LEU A 33 10.54 7.09 6.80
CA LEU A 33 10.67 8.39 6.12
C LEU A 33 11.86 9.20 6.66
N ALA A 34 12.12 9.16 7.97
CA ALA A 34 13.29 9.82 8.57
C ALA A 34 14.60 9.18 8.07
N VAL A 35 14.67 7.85 8.02
CA VAL A 35 15.83 7.12 7.47
C VAL A 35 16.00 7.43 5.98
N ALA A 36 14.92 7.43 5.19
CA ALA A 36 14.98 7.75 3.77
C ALA A 36 15.40 9.20 3.51
N GLY A 37 14.84 10.16 4.27
CA GLY A 37 15.18 11.57 4.18
C GLY A 37 16.64 11.83 4.56
N PHE A 38 17.11 11.25 5.67
CA PHE A 38 18.52 11.35 6.07
C PHE A 38 19.45 10.69 5.05
N GLY A 39 19.05 9.55 4.47
CA GLY A 39 19.77 8.89 3.40
C GLY A 39 19.90 9.76 2.16
N LEU A 40 18.81 10.36 1.69
CA LEU A 40 18.81 11.27 0.53
C LEU A 40 19.68 12.51 0.77
N ASP A 41 19.59 13.11 1.96
CA ASP A 41 20.41 14.26 2.34
C ASP A 41 21.92 13.91 2.33
N ARG A 42 22.31 12.82 2.98
CA ARG A 42 23.72 12.41 3.11
C ARG A 42 24.34 11.86 1.83
N LEU A 43 23.56 11.20 0.99
CA LEU A 43 24.05 10.58 -0.23
C LEU A 43 24.10 11.54 -1.40
N VAL A 44 23.11 12.44 -1.51
CA VAL A 44 22.93 13.28 -2.71
C VAL A 44 23.18 14.74 -2.37
N LEU A 45 22.40 15.32 -1.45
CA LEU A 45 22.34 16.78 -1.33
C LEU A 45 23.57 17.41 -0.69
N SER A 46 24.03 16.83 0.42
CA SER A 46 25.22 17.31 1.14
C SER A 46 26.49 17.23 0.29
N ARG A 47 26.56 16.33 -0.70
CA ARG A 47 27.71 16.20 -1.60
C ARG A 47 27.70 17.23 -2.73
N VAL A 48 26.52 17.59 -3.23
CA VAL A 48 26.40 18.54 -4.36
C VAL A 48 26.70 19.97 -3.93
N ILE A 49 26.35 20.36 -2.69
CA ILE A 49 26.62 21.71 -2.16
C ILE A 49 28.12 22.04 -2.17
N VAL A 50 28.99 21.07 -1.90
CA VAL A 50 30.45 21.25 -1.84
C VAL A 50 31.07 21.58 -3.20
N ILE A 51 30.37 21.29 -4.30
CA ILE A 51 30.88 21.44 -5.68
C ILE A 51 30.53 22.82 -6.26
N LEU A 52 29.63 23.58 -5.62
CA LEU A 52 29.14 24.86 -6.15
C LEU A 52 30.07 26.05 -5.79
N PRO A 53 30.63 26.76 -6.79
CA PRO A 53 31.70 27.73 -6.56
C PRO A 53 31.26 29.10 -6.03
N SER A 54 29.98 29.48 -6.16
CA SER A 54 29.50 30.80 -5.75
C SER A 54 28.42 30.75 -4.65
N ALA A 55 28.45 31.71 -3.73
CA ALA A 55 27.54 31.76 -2.59
C ALA A 55 26.06 31.86 -3.00
N TRP A 56 25.74 32.60 -4.06
CA TRP A 56 24.36 32.73 -4.55
C TRP A 56 23.84 31.44 -5.19
N MET A 57 24.69 30.67 -5.88
CA MET A 57 24.33 29.35 -6.41
C MET A 57 24.07 28.36 -5.27
N GLN A 58 24.86 28.41 -4.20
CA GLN A 58 24.64 27.59 -3.01
C GLN A 58 23.28 27.92 -2.36
N THR A 59 22.93 29.20 -2.23
CA THR A 59 21.62 29.61 -1.68
C THR A 59 20.46 29.07 -2.52
N ILE A 60 20.50 29.23 -3.85
CA ILE A 60 19.46 28.70 -4.74
C ILE A 60 19.37 27.17 -4.64
N PHE A 61 20.52 26.49 -4.59
CA PHE A 61 20.55 25.03 -4.46
C PHE A 61 19.96 24.56 -3.13
N VAL A 62 20.21 25.26 -2.01
CA VAL A 62 19.60 24.92 -0.71
C VAL A 62 18.07 24.99 -0.80
N TRP A 63 17.50 26.03 -1.39
CA TRP A 63 16.06 26.13 -1.58
C TRP A 63 15.51 25.04 -2.52
N LEU A 64 16.16 24.81 -3.65
CA LEU A 64 15.75 23.77 -4.60
C LEU A 64 15.88 22.35 -4.01
N SER A 65 16.93 22.10 -3.24
CA SER A 65 17.15 20.81 -2.59
C SER A 65 16.14 20.56 -1.46
N GLY A 66 15.79 21.58 -0.69
CA GLY A 66 14.72 21.49 0.32
C GLY A 66 13.36 21.20 -0.31
N LEU A 67 13.00 21.90 -1.39
CA LEU A 67 11.77 21.61 -2.15
C LEU A 67 11.82 20.22 -2.78
N GLY A 68 12.95 19.85 -3.38
CA GLY A 68 13.18 18.54 -3.98
C GLY A 68 13.07 17.40 -2.98
N LEU A 69 13.57 17.56 -1.76
CA LEU A 69 13.39 16.62 -0.66
C LEU A 69 11.94 16.49 -0.26
N MET A 70 11.23 17.61 -0.09
CA MET A 70 9.82 17.59 0.30
C MET A 70 8.98 16.85 -0.74
N VAL A 71 9.16 17.18 -2.02
CA VAL A 71 8.50 16.49 -3.14
C VAL A 71 8.91 15.02 -3.17
N GLY A 72 10.21 14.72 -3.09
CA GLY A 72 10.74 13.37 -3.06
C GLY A 72 10.08 12.52 -1.97
N LEU A 73 10.05 13.02 -0.73
CA LEU A 73 9.42 12.33 0.39
C LEU A 73 7.95 12.02 0.14
N VAL A 74 7.18 12.96 -0.43
CA VAL A 74 5.77 12.74 -0.80
C VAL A 74 5.62 11.59 -1.80
N PHE A 75 6.49 11.52 -2.82
CA PHE A 75 6.48 10.43 -3.80
C PHE A 75 7.02 9.10 -3.24
N LEU A 76 7.78 9.12 -2.14
CA LEU A 76 8.18 7.91 -1.41
C LEU A 76 7.05 7.34 -0.54
N VAL A 77 6.06 8.15 -0.13
CA VAL A 77 4.99 7.69 0.77
C VAL A 77 4.30 6.41 0.27
N PRO A 78 3.85 6.30 -0.99
CA PRO A 78 3.20 5.07 -1.47
C PRO A 78 4.10 3.84 -1.38
N ALA A 79 5.40 3.98 -1.64
CA ALA A 79 6.36 2.88 -1.53
C ALA A 79 6.58 2.46 -0.07
N VAL A 80 6.74 3.43 0.84
CA VAL A 80 6.85 3.18 2.29
C VAL A 80 5.58 2.52 2.82
N SER A 81 4.40 2.96 2.38
CA SER A 81 3.12 2.37 2.76
C SER A 81 3.02 0.87 2.42
N PHE A 82 3.59 0.41 1.29
CA PHE A 82 3.63 -1.02 0.97
C PHE A 82 4.52 -1.81 1.93
N ILE A 83 5.68 -1.26 2.31
CA ILE A 83 6.58 -1.90 3.29
C ILE A 83 5.87 -2.01 4.64
N VAL A 84 5.28 -0.91 5.11
CA VAL A 84 4.54 -0.86 6.39
C VAL A 84 3.35 -1.82 6.35
N ALA A 85 2.57 -1.81 5.27
CA ALA A 85 1.45 -2.72 5.11
C ALA A 85 1.89 -4.18 5.17
N SER A 86 2.96 -4.54 4.45
CA SER A 86 3.48 -5.91 4.46
C SER A 86 3.96 -6.37 5.84
N PHE A 87 4.55 -5.45 6.62
CA PHE A 87 5.05 -5.74 7.97
C PHE A 87 3.92 -6.05 8.95
N PHE A 88 2.82 -5.31 8.90
CA PHE A 88 1.67 -5.46 9.80
C PHE A 88 0.52 -6.28 9.18
N PHE A 89 0.70 -6.81 7.98
CA PHE A 89 -0.37 -7.46 7.22
C PHE A 89 -0.96 -8.63 7.99
N ASP A 90 -0.11 -9.51 8.52
CA ASP A 90 -0.52 -10.73 9.22
C ASP A 90 -1.32 -10.42 10.49
N GLU A 91 -0.82 -9.47 11.30
CA GLU A 91 -1.46 -9.03 12.55
C GLU A 91 -2.85 -8.45 12.28
N LEU A 92 -3.00 -7.61 11.24
CA LEU A 92 -4.27 -7.02 10.85
C LEU A 92 -5.22 -8.05 10.21
N ALA A 93 -4.70 -8.90 9.33
CA ALA A 93 -5.49 -9.92 8.65
C ALA A 93 -6.07 -10.94 9.64
N ALA A 94 -5.29 -11.36 10.63
CA ALA A 94 -5.75 -12.28 11.67
C ALA A 94 -6.90 -11.69 12.51
N VAL A 95 -6.91 -10.38 12.77
CA VAL A 95 -8.04 -9.72 13.45
C VAL A 95 -9.28 -9.77 12.58
N VAL A 96 -9.16 -9.37 11.31
CA VAL A 96 -10.28 -9.31 10.37
C VAL A 96 -10.87 -10.70 10.11
N GLU A 97 -10.02 -11.71 9.94
CA GLU A 97 -10.43 -13.09 9.72
C GLU A 97 -11.25 -13.66 10.88
N ARG A 98 -10.96 -13.28 12.14
CA ARG A 98 -11.76 -13.74 13.28
C ARG A 98 -13.21 -13.27 13.23
N ASP A 99 -13.44 -12.10 12.64
CA ASP A 99 -14.76 -11.48 12.58
C ASP A 99 -15.57 -11.97 11.36
N ILE A 100 -14.90 -12.43 10.29
CA ILE A 100 -15.57 -12.74 9.02
C ILE A 100 -15.43 -14.20 8.56
N ALA A 101 -14.48 -14.97 9.08
CA ALA A 101 -14.19 -16.30 8.56
C ALA A 101 -15.24 -17.32 9.02
N PRO A 102 -15.80 -18.13 8.11
CA PRO A 102 -16.51 -19.35 8.49
C PRO A 102 -15.60 -20.28 9.33
N PRO A 103 -16.17 -21.11 10.22
CA PRO A 103 -15.39 -22.08 10.99
C PRO A 103 -14.53 -22.96 10.06
N GLY A 104 -13.21 -22.94 10.23
CA GLY A 104 -12.25 -23.73 9.43
C GLY A 104 -11.65 -23.02 8.22
N ALA A 105 -12.02 -21.76 7.94
CA ALA A 105 -11.48 -20.96 6.84
C ALA A 105 -10.49 -19.88 7.29
N LEU A 106 -9.74 -20.11 8.38
CA LEU A 106 -8.70 -19.18 8.83
C LEU A 106 -7.45 -19.33 7.94
N GLY A 107 -6.89 -18.20 7.51
CA GLY A 107 -5.66 -18.18 6.73
C GLY A 107 -4.48 -18.64 7.58
N ARG A 108 -3.50 -19.28 6.94
CA ARG A 108 -2.21 -19.56 7.58
C ARG A 108 -1.43 -18.25 7.69
N PRO A 109 -0.76 -18.00 8.84
CA PRO A 109 0.04 -16.81 8.97
C PRO A 109 1.18 -16.82 7.95
N LEU A 110 1.39 -15.67 7.29
CA LEU A 110 2.40 -15.55 6.26
C LEU A 110 3.77 -15.36 6.92
N PRO A 111 4.80 -16.14 6.55
CA PRO A 111 6.14 -15.94 7.11
C PRO A 111 6.61 -14.50 6.89
N TYR A 112 7.13 -13.84 7.93
CA TYR A 112 7.55 -12.44 7.87
C TYR A 112 8.49 -12.12 6.69
N GLY A 113 9.41 -13.04 6.36
CA GLY A 113 10.33 -12.86 5.24
C GLY A 113 9.63 -12.80 3.88
N GLU A 114 8.61 -13.63 3.67
CA GLU A 114 7.83 -13.64 2.44
C GLU A 114 6.96 -12.37 2.32
N ALA A 115 6.31 -11.99 3.41
CA ALA A 115 5.53 -10.76 3.48
C ALA A 115 6.40 -9.54 3.13
N MET A 116 7.57 -9.42 3.77
CA MET A 116 8.51 -8.33 3.53
C MET A 116 9.06 -8.33 2.10
N TRP A 117 9.40 -9.49 1.54
CA TRP A 117 9.85 -9.60 0.15
C TRP A 117 8.77 -9.10 -0.83
N LEU A 118 7.52 -9.48 -0.60
CA LEU A 118 6.39 -9.03 -1.41
C LEU A 118 6.19 -7.51 -1.26
N GLY A 119 6.24 -6.99 -0.03
CA GLY A 119 6.19 -5.57 0.28
C GLY A 119 7.27 -4.76 -0.43
N LEU A 120 8.54 -5.21 -0.38
CA LEU A 120 9.66 -4.57 -1.07
C LEU A 120 9.49 -4.57 -2.60
N ARG A 121 9.00 -5.67 -3.17
CA ARG A 121 8.71 -5.74 -4.61
C ARG A 121 7.63 -4.74 -5.02
N PHE A 122 6.54 -4.62 -4.25
CA PHE A 122 5.50 -3.63 -4.52
C PHE A 122 5.95 -2.20 -4.23
N ALA A 123 6.80 -1.99 -3.23
CA ALA A 123 7.43 -0.70 -2.96
C ALA A 123 8.31 -0.25 -4.14
N GLY A 124 9.13 -1.16 -4.71
CA GLY A 124 9.93 -0.88 -5.89
C GLY A 124 9.08 -0.59 -7.13
N LEU A 125 8.02 -1.37 -7.37
CA LEU A 125 7.06 -1.10 -8.45
C LEU A 125 6.36 0.24 -8.27
N SER A 126 5.95 0.56 -7.04
CA SER A 126 5.34 1.84 -6.67
C SER A 126 6.31 2.99 -6.93
N LEU A 127 7.59 2.85 -6.57
CA LEU A 127 8.60 3.86 -6.85
C LEU A 127 8.77 4.10 -8.35
N LEU A 128 8.83 3.04 -9.16
CA LEU A 128 8.93 3.16 -10.62
C LEU A 128 7.70 3.87 -11.22
N VAL A 129 6.50 3.54 -10.74
CA VAL A 129 5.26 4.21 -11.14
C VAL A 129 5.27 5.69 -10.76
N ASN A 130 5.71 6.01 -9.54
CA ASN A 130 5.79 7.38 -9.03
C ASN A 130 6.81 8.21 -9.83
N ILE A 131 7.96 7.63 -10.19
CA ILE A 131 8.94 8.28 -11.08
C ILE A 131 8.36 8.50 -12.48
N GLY A 132 7.66 7.51 -13.04
CA GLY A 132 6.96 7.68 -14.32
C GLY A 132 5.90 8.78 -14.27
N ALA A 133 5.14 8.87 -13.18
CA ALA A 133 4.15 9.93 -12.97
C ALA A 133 4.78 11.32 -12.84
N LEU A 134 5.96 11.44 -12.21
CA LEU A 134 6.73 12.70 -12.16
C LEU A 134 7.09 13.20 -13.56
N LEU A 135 7.40 12.31 -14.51
CA LEU A 135 7.67 12.71 -15.90
C LEU A 135 6.41 13.16 -16.65
N LEU A 136 5.24 12.66 -16.26
CA LEU A 136 3.95 12.97 -16.86
C LEU A 136 3.26 14.21 -16.27
N LEU A 137 3.84 14.83 -15.23
CA LEU A 137 3.32 16.06 -14.60
C LEU A 137 3.12 17.23 -15.58
N LEU A 138 3.76 17.18 -16.74
CA LEU A 138 3.70 18.20 -17.79
C LEU A 138 2.38 18.21 -18.57
N VAL A 139 1.55 17.16 -18.46
CA VAL A 139 0.24 17.08 -19.14
C VAL A 139 -0.91 17.07 -18.10
N PRO A 140 -1.59 18.21 -17.89
CA PRO A 140 -2.68 18.31 -16.93
C PRO A 140 -3.81 17.30 -17.21
N GLY A 141 -4.37 16.69 -16.17
CA GLY A 141 -5.47 15.72 -16.26
C GLY A 141 -5.03 14.29 -16.60
N VAL A 142 -4.16 14.10 -17.60
CA VAL A 142 -3.64 12.76 -17.97
C VAL A 142 -2.84 12.14 -16.83
N ASN A 143 -2.00 12.95 -16.16
CA ASN A 143 -1.23 12.49 -15.01
C ASN A 143 -2.11 11.94 -13.89
N ALA A 144 -3.22 12.61 -13.56
CA ALA A 144 -4.11 12.17 -12.48
C ALA A 144 -4.76 10.81 -12.78
N VAL A 145 -5.25 10.61 -14.01
CA VAL A 145 -5.87 9.34 -14.43
C VAL A 145 -4.84 8.21 -14.42
N VAL A 146 -3.65 8.47 -14.96
CA VAL A 146 -2.55 7.47 -14.98
C VAL A 146 -2.09 7.15 -13.56
N PHE A 147 -1.92 8.16 -12.70
CA PHE A 147 -1.50 7.98 -11.32
C PHE A 147 -2.51 7.18 -10.50
N ILE A 148 -3.80 7.53 -10.58
CA ILE A 148 -4.86 6.81 -9.88
C ILE A 148 -4.97 5.38 -10.42
N GLY A 149 -4.95 5.21 -11.75
CA GLY A 149 -5.03 3.89 -12.37
C GLY A 149 -3.85 2.98 -12.02
N ALA A 150 -2.63 3.53 -12.00
CA ALA A 150 -1.43 2.78 -11.64
C ALA A 150 -1.43 2.39 -10.15
N ASN A 151 -1.79 3.32 -9.26
CA ASN A 151 -1.95 3.01 -7.83
C ASN A 151 -3.07 2.01 -7.59
N ALA A 152 -4.21 2.13 -8.28
CA ALA A 152 -5.30 1.16 -8.21
C ALA A 152 -4.83 -0.25 -8.59
N TYR A 153 -4.10 -0.37 -9.71
CA TYR A 153 -3.52 -1.64 -10.13
C TYR A 153 -2.54 -2.20 -9.08
N LEU A 154 -1.62 -1.37 -8.57
CA LEU A 154 -0.62 -1.80 -7.58
C LEU A 154 -1.24 -2.23 -6.26
N LEU A 155 -2.17 -1.44 -5.71
CA LEU A 155 -2.85 -1.72 -4.44
C LEU A 155 -3.72 -2.97 -4.58
N GLY A 156 -4.56 -3.02 -5.62
CA GLY A 156 -5.45 -4.15 -5.88
C GLY A 156 -4.69 -5.47 -6.03
N ARG A 157 -3.60 -5.45 -6.81
CA ARG A 157 -2.75 -6.62 -6.99
C ARG A 157 -1.95 -6.97 -5.73
N GLY A 158 -1.29 -5.99 -5.12
CA GLY A 158 -0.31 -6.24 -4.06
C GLY A 158 -0.94 -6.70 -2.76
N TYR A 159 -2.02 -6.04 -2.35
CA TYR A 159 -2.75 -6.48 -1.16
C TYR A 159 -3.46 -7.81 -1.39
N PHE A 160 -3.91 -8.10 -2.63
CA PHE A 160 -4.50 -9.40 -2.93
C PHE A 160 -3.46 -10.53 -2.84
N GLU A 161 -2.25 -10.32 -3.37
CA GLU A 161 -1.17 -11.32 -3.24
C GLU A 161 -0.82 -11.56 -1.76
N LEU A 162 -0.78 -10.53 -0.92
CA LEU A 162 -0.60 -10.67 0.54
C LEU A 162 -1.76 -11.43 1.21
N ALA A 163 -3.01 -11.14 0.83
CA ALA A 163 -4.19 -11.78 1.41
C ALA A 163 -4.33 -13.24 0.98
N ALA A 164 -4.20 -13.51 -0.33
CA ALA A 164 -4.49 -14.81 -0.91
C ALA A 164 -3.41 -15.86 -0.59
N THR A 165 -2.16 -15.44 -0.40
CA THR A 165 -1.05 -16.34 0.00
C THR A 165 -1.24 -16.95 1.38
N ARG A 166 -2.13 -16.39 2.21
CA ARG A 166 -2.55 -16.99 3.48
C ARG A 166 -3.39 -18.26 3.28
N TYR A 167 -4.03 -18.40 2.12
CA TYR A 167 -4.97 -19.48 1.84
C TYR A 167 -4.48 -20.46 0.78
N LEU A 168 -3.75 -19.95 -0.22
CA LEU A 168 -3.36 -20.69 -1.41
C LEU A 168 -1.85 -20.57 -1.66
N PRO A 169 -1.21 -21.56 -2.30
CA PRO A 169 0.17 -21.43 -2.75
C PRO A 169 0.32 -20.35 -3.84
N LEU A 170 1.51 -19.75 -3.95
CA LEU A 170 1.80 -18.64 -4.87
C LEU A 170 1.38 -18.90 -6.33
N SER A 171 1.53 -20.12 -6.82
CA SER A 171 1.14 -20.51 -8.18
C SER A 171 -0.36 -20.33 -8.42
N GLU A 172 -1.19 -20.77 -7.48
CA GLU A 172 -2.64 -20.64 -7.53
C GLU A 172 -3.08 -19.18 -7.32
N VAL A 173 -2.41 -18.45 -6.43
CA VAL A 173 -2.65 -17.00 -6.24
C VAL A 173 -2.46 -16.25 -7.56
N HIS A 174 -1.42 -16.57 -8.34
CA HIS A 174 -1.17 -15.92 -9.61
C HIS A 174 -2.25 -16.22 -10.67
N LEU A 175 -2.78 -17.45 -10.70
CA LEU A 175 -3.88 -17.83 -11.58
C LEU A 175 -5.18 -17.11 -11.18
N LEU A 176 -5.50 -17.13 -9.88
CA LEU A 176 -6.70 -16.49 -9.35
C LEU A 176 -6.69 -14.98 -9.56
N ARG A 177 -5.54 -14.34 -9.33
CA ARG A 177 -5.32 -12.92 -9.60
C ARG A 177 -5.60 -12.56 -11.06
N ARG A 178 -5.18 -13.40 -12.02
CA ARG A 178 -5.44 -13.15 -13.45
C ARG A 178 -6.92 -13.27 -13.77
N ALA A 179 -7.61 -14.26 -13.21
CA ALA A 179 -9.03 -14.45 -13.44
C ALA A 179 -9.90 -13.35 -12.80
N GLU A 180 -9.49 -12.81 -11.65
CA GLU A 180 -10.22 -11.76 -10.93
C GLU A 180 -9.65 -10.35 -11.20
N ALA A 181 -8.79 -10.17 -12.20
CA ALA A 181 -8.07 -8.91 -12.44
C ALA A 181 -8.98 -7.66 -12.51
N PRO A 182 -10.14 -7.66 -13.20
CA PRO A 182 -11.03 -6.50 -13.22
C PRO A 182 -11.59 -6.18 -11.83
N ARG A 183 -11.95 -7.22 -11.07
CA ARG A 183 -12.49 -7.10 -9.72
C ARG A 183 -11.45 -6.53 -8.76
N LEU A 184 -10.21 -7.03 -8.84
CA LEU A 184 -9.08 -6.54 -8.06
C LEU A 184 -8.70 -5.11 -8.43
N PHE A 185 -8.81 -4.74 -9.71
CA PHE A 185 -8.59 -3.37 -10.16
C PHE A 185 -9.63 -2.40 -9.57
N VAL A 186 -10.92 -2.76 -9.58
CA VAL A 186 -11.98 -1.95 -8.97
C VAL A 186 -11.80 -1.82 -7.45
N ALA A 187 -11.46 -2.92 -6.76
CA ALA A 187 -11.10 -2.86 -5.34
C ALA A 187 -9.88 -1.95 -5.11
N GLY A 188 -8.87 -2.06 -5.97
CA GLY A 188 -7.71 -1.18 -6.03
C GLY A 188 -8.08 0.28 -6.22
N LEU A 189 -9.05 0.57 -7.07
CA LEU A 189 -9.52 1.94 -7.35
C LEU A 189 -10.17 2.55 -6.11
N LEU A 190 -11.01 1.80 -5.39
CA LEU A 190 -11.59 2.26 -4.12
C LEU A 190 -10.50 2.56 -3.08
N MET A 191 -9.49 1.70 -2.97
CA MET A 191 -8.33 1.96 -2.10
C MET A 191 -7.59 3.22 -2.55
N ALA A 192 -7.22 3.33 -3.83
CA ALA A 192 -6.47 4.47 -4.37
C ALA A 192 -7.20 5.80 -4.15
N LEU A 193 -8.52 5.83 -4.36
CA LEU A 193 -9.34 7.03 -4.14
C LEU A 193 -9.38 7.43 -2.66
N LEU A 194 -9.52 6.45 -1.75
CA LEU A 194 -9.49 6.72 -0.31
C LEU A 194 -8.13 7.24 0.14
N LEU A 195 -7.05 6.62 -0.32
CA LEU A 195 -5.67 7.03 -0.02
C LEU A 195 -5.27 8.34 -0.69
N GLY A 196 -5.98 8.77 -1.73
CA GLY A 196 -5.82 10.09 -2.33
C GLY A 196 -6.13 11.23 -1.36
N VAL A 197 -6.91 10.97 -0.30
CA VAL A 197 -7.17 11.95 0.77
C VAL A 197 -6.02 11.89 1.78
N PRO A 198 -5.24 12.98 1.97
CA PRO A 198 -4.01 12.95 2.78
C PRO A 198 -4.18 12.41 4.20
N ILE A 199 -5.26 12.81 4.89
CA ILE A 199 -5.55 12.38 6.25
C ILE A 199 -5.88 10.89 6.31
N LEU A 200 -6.64 10.38 5.32
CA LEU A 200 -7.03 8.97 5.26
C LEU A 200 -5.86 8.08 4.83
N ASN A 201 -4.88 8.62 4.11
CA ASN A 201 -3.68 7.89 3.70
C ASN A 201 -2.87 7.36 4.89
N LEU A 202 -2.87 8.07 6.02
CA LEU A 202 -2.24 7.61 7.27
C LEU A 202 -2.86 6.31 7.80
N LEU A 203 -4.14 6.10 7.51
CA LEU A 203 -4.86 4.89 7.87
C LEU A 203 -4.81 3.82 6.76
N GLY A 204 -4.07 4.10 5.69
CA GLY A 204 -4.11 3.33 4.46
C GLY A 204 -3.77 1.85 4.61
N PRO A 205 -2.66 1.50 5.28
CA PRO A 205 -2.31 0.09 5.52
C PRO A 205 -3.41 -0.67 6.27
N LEU A 206 -4.08 -0.02 7.22
CA LEU A 206 -5.15 -0.61 8.02
C LEU A 206 -6.38 -0.86 7.14
N PHE A 207 -6.85 0.18 6.43
CA PHE A 207 -7.99 0.08 5.53
C PHE A 207 -7.77 -0.98 4.46
N CYS A 208 -6.65 -0.90 3.75
CA CYS A 208 -6.38 -1.74 2.59
C CYS A 208 -6.27 -3.21 3.00
N THR A 209 -5.68 -3.51 4.16
CA THR A 209 -5.62 -4.88 4.68
C THR A 209 -7.00 -5.40 5.03
N ALA A 210 -7.77 -4.68 5.85
CA ALA A 210 -9.11 -5.11 6.25
C ALA A 210 -10.05 -5.29 5.05
N PHE A 211 -10.01 -4.33 4.12
CA PHE A 211 -10.81 -4.38 2.91
C PHE A 211 -10.40 -5.56 2.01
N MET A 212 -9.10 -5.73 1.73
CA MET A 212 -8.66 -6.76 0.80
C MET A 212 -8.82 -8.18 1.35
N VAL A 213 -8.66 -8.38 2.66
CA VAL A 213 -8.95 -9.67 3.30
C VAL A 213 -10.42 -10.04 3.09
N ARG A 214 -11.36 -9.10 3.31
CA ARG A 214 -12.79 -9.32 3.05
C ARG A 214 -13.09 -9.66 1.59
N ILE A 215 -12.46 -8.94 0.65
CA ILE A 215 -12.60 -9.22 -0.79
C ILE A 215 -12.05 -10.59 -1.15
N THR A 216 -10.88 -10.95 -0.62
CA THR A 216 -10.21 -12.23 -0.89
C THR A 216 -11.02 -13.39 -0.33
N SER A 217 -11.49 -13.30 0.92
CA SER A 217 -12.36 -14.32 1.51
C SER A 217 -13.64 -14.50 0.70
N ALA A 218 -14.28 -13.41 0.24
CA ALA A 218 -15.47 -13.50 -0.61
C ALA A 218 -15.20 -14.13 -1.99
N ILE A 219 -14.00 -13.97 -2.55
CA ILE A 219 -13.57 -14.64 -3.79
C ILE A 219 -13.35 -16.14 -3.53
N LEU A 220 -12.68 -16.48 -2.44
CA LEU A 220 -12.36 -17.86 -2.08
C LEU A 220 -13.61 -18.67 -1.73
N VAL A 221 -14.54 -18.12 -0.96
CA VAL A 221 -15.81 -18.79 -0.62
C VAL A 221 -16.58 -19.15 -1.89
N LYS A 222 -16.68 -18.24 -2.86
CA LYS A 222 -17.37 -18.51 -4.15
C LYS A 222 -16.73 -19.63 -4.96
N ARG A 223 -15.41 -19.84 -4.85
CA ARG A 223 -14.68 -20.85 -5.64
C ARG A 223 -14.53 -22.19 -4.94
N VAL A 224 -14.38 -22.19 -3.61
CA VAL A 224 -14.10 -23.40 -2.81
C VAL A 224 -15.40 -24.00 -2.25
N PHE A 225 -16.40 -23.18 -1.93
CA PHE A 225 -17.69 -23.61 -1.39
C PHE A 225 -18.87 -23.08 -2.23
N PRO A 226 -19.06 -23.58 -3.46
CA PRO A 226 -20.13 -23.10 -4.35
C PRO A 226 -21.55 -23.28 -3.78
N PHE A 227 -21.74 -24.10 -2.74
CA PHE A 227 -23.05 -24.44 -2.15
C PHE A 227 -23.37 -23.75 -0.80
N SER A 228 -22.53 -22.85 -0.27
CA SER A 228 -22.75 -22.22 1.05
C SER A 228 -23.44 -20.84 0.98
N GLN A 229 -24.29 -20.58 -0.01
CA GLN A 229 -25.18 -19.42 -0.01
C GLN A 229 -26.50 -19.84 0.68
N PRO A 230 -26.92 -19.24 1.81
CA PRO A 230 -28.34 -19.28 2.15
C PRO A 230 -29.06 -18.36 1.16
N PHE A 231 -30.18 -18.85 0.63
CA PHE A 231 -31.14 -18.12 -0.19
C PHE A 231 -31.66 -16.87 0.53
#